data_AF-A0A7J8V6E3-F1
#
_entry.id   AF-A0A7J8V6E3-F1
#
_cell.length_a   1.000
_cell.length_b   1.000
_cell.length_c   1.000
_cell.angle_alpha   90.00
_cell.angle_beta   90.00
_cell.angle_gamma   90.00
#
_symmetry.space_group_name_H-M   'P 1'
#
loop_
_entity.id
_entity.type
_entity.pdbx_description
1 polymer ?
#
loop_
_entity_poly.entity_id
_entity_poly.type
_entity_poly.pdbx_seq_one_letter_code
_entity_poly.pdbx_strand_id
1 'polypeptide(L)'
;MKMLQRSGKDHSILLVLPSGIYHYKFIVDGEWRYTPDLPFIADEMGRICNLLDVHDYVPENLDSVAEFEAPASPTSSYSQAFPTEEDFAKEPAVVPSQLHLTVLGTDDQDGASSSKPQHVVLNHLFIEKGWASQSVVALGYTHRFESKYVTVVLYKPLKR
;
A
#
# COMPACT_ATOMS: atom_id res chain seq x y z
N MET A 1 4.62 6.58 -33.95
CA MET A 1 5.07 7.72 -33.12
C MET A 1 3.84 8.39 -32.54
N LYS A 2 3.86 8.80 -31.27
CA LYS A 2 2.75 9.54 -30.65
C LYS A 2 3.24 10.93 -30.26
N MET A 3 2.42 11.96 -30.54
CA MET A 3 2.74 13.34 -30.20
C MET A 3 2.47 13.62 -28.73
N LEU A 4 3.36 14.38 -28.10
CA LEU A 4 3.20 14.83 -26.72
C LEU A 4 2.34 16.11 -26.70
N GLN A 5 1.49 16.23 -25.69
CA GLN A 5 0.75 17.44 -25.38
C GLN A 5 1.65 18.41 -24.61
N ARG A 6 1.71 19.66 -25.07
CA ARG A 6 2.45 20.72 -24.38
C ARG A 6 1.57 21.41 -23.32
N SER A 7 2.07 21.49 -22.10
CA SER A 7 1.44 22.22 -20.99
C SER A 7 2.48 23.14 -20.33
N GLY A 8 2.44 24.43 -20.68
CA GLY A 8 3.43 25.40 -20.21
C GLY A 8 4.84 25.04 -20.67
N LYS A 9 5.69 24.62 -19.71
CA LYS A 9 7.07 24.16 -19.95
C LYS A 9 7.16 22.64 -20.17
N ASP A 10 6.12 21.90 -19.80
CA ASP A 10 6.14 20.44 -19.79
C ASP A 10 5.53 19.86 -21.07
N HIS A 11 5.97 18.66 -21.44
CA HIS A 11 5.42 17.88 -22.54
C HIS A 11 5.04 16.49 -22.02
N SER A 12 3.78 16.08 -22.20
CA SER A 12 3.26 14.85 -21.60
C SER A 12 2.35 14.05 -22.54
N ILE A 13 2.21 12.76 -22.28
CA ILE A 13 1.26 11.88 -22.95
C ILE A 13 0.79 10.81 -21.98
N LEU A 14 -0.50 10.46 -22.03
CA LEU A 14 -1.05 9.34 -21.28
C LEU A 14 -1.12 8.10 -22.18
N LEU A 15 -0.51 7.00 -21.75
CA LEU A 15 -0.48 5.73 -22.47
C LEU A 15 -0.90 4.59 -21.54
N VAL A 16 -1.86 3.78 -21.99
CA VAL A 16 -2.19 2.51 -21.33
C VAL A 16 -1.27 1.45 -21.92
N LEU A 17 -0.38 0.91 -21.09
CA LEU A 17 0.59 -0.13 -21.45
C LEU A 17 0.33 -1.38 -20.60
N PRO A 18 0.35 -2.59 -21.18
CA PRO A 18 0.42 -3.84 -20.41
C PRO A 18 1.66 -3.90 -19.51
N SER A 19 1.68 -4.77 -18.51
CA SER A 19 2.88 -5.02 -17.72
C SER A 19 4.05 -5.51 -18.60
N GLY A 20 5.25 -5.03 -18.30
CA GLY A 20 6.47 -5.34 -19.04
C GLY A 20 7.47 -4.19 -19.06
N ILE A 21 8.64 -4.48 -19.62
CA ILE A 21 9.74 -3.53 -19.77
C ILE A 21 9.67 -2.90 -21.17
N TYR A 22 9.62 -1.58 -21.20
CA TYR A 22 9.54 -0.79 -22.43
C TYR A 22 10.79 0.05 -22.64
N HIS A 23 11.25 0.07 -23.89
CA HIS A 23 12.30 0.98 -24.34
C HIS A 23 11.68 2.16 -25.08
N TYR A 24 12.05 3.39 -24.71
CA TYR A 24 11.53 4.58 -25.37
C TYR A 24 12.59 5.66 -25.56
N LYS A 25 12.28 6.59 -26.45
CA LYS A 25 13.05 7.79 -26.78
C LYS A 25 12.11 8.94 -27.07
N PHE A 26 12.63 10.15 -26.90
CA PHE A 26 11.99 11.37 -27.37
C PHE A 26 12.53 11.76 -28.73
N ILE A 27 11.69 12.36 -29.56
CA ILE A 27 12.13 13.08 -30.75
C ILE A 27 11.84 14.54 -30.46
N VAL A 28 12.90 15.34 -30.32
CA VAL A 28 12.82 16.77 -30.02
C VAL A 28 13.54 17.48 -31.17
N ASP A 29 12.82 18.35 -31.88
CA ASP A 29 13.34 19.10 -33.03
C ASP A 29 13.94 18.20 -34.13
N GLY A 30 13.39 17.01 -34.32
CA GLY A 30 13.84 16.02 -35.32
C GLY A 30 14.99 15.12 -34.85
N GLU A 31 15.57 15.40 -33.68
CA GLU A 31 16.68 14.66 -33.12
C GLU A 31 16.21 13.63 -32.08
N TRP A 32 16.85 12.45 -32.08
CA TRP A 32 16.60 11.42 -31.07
C TRP A 32 17.26 11.82 -29.75
N ARG A 33 16.46 11.91 -28.69
CA ARG A 33 16.88 12.30 -27.34
C ARG A 33 16.45 11.26 -26.31
N TYR A 34 17.17 11.21 -25.21
CA TYR A 34 16.83 10.44 -24.00
C TYR A 34 16.99 11.34 -22.78
N THR A 35 16.42 10.95 -21.66
CA THR A 35 16.53 11.67 -20.38
C THR A 35 17.56 10.97 -19.50
N PRO A 36 18.70 11.59 -19.16
CA PRO A 36 19.74 10.96 -18.34
C PRO A 36 19.33 10.77 -16.87
N ASP A 37 18.33 11.52 -16.40
CA ASP A 37 17.82 11.45 -15.03
C ASP A 37 16.86 10.26 -14.81
N LEU A 38 16.46 9.58 -15.88
CA LEU A 38 15.58 8.41 -15.83
C LEU A 38 16.38 7.14 -16.15
N PRO A 39 15.94 5.95 -15.70
CA PRO A 39 16.57 4.68 -16.05
C PRO A 39 16.79 4.56 -17.57
N PHE A 40 17.97 4.10 -17.98
CA PHE A 40 18.34 3.94 -19.38
C PHE A 40 19.28 2.75 -19.58
N ILE A 41 19.33 2.26 -20.82
CA ILE A 41 20.25 1.21 -21.27
C ILE A 41 20.98 1.66 -22.52
N ALA A 42 22.24 1.26 -22.66
CA ALA A 42 23.03 1.42 -23.86
C ALA A 42 23.29 0.04 -24.48
N ASP A 43 23.13 -0.09 -25.79
CA ASP A 43 23.54 -1.29 -26.50
C ASP A 43 25.06 -1.32 -26.77
N GLU A 44 25.56 -2.46 -27.25
CA GLU A 44 26.98 -2.66 -27.61
C GLU A 44 27.49 -1.66 -28.66
N MET A 45 26.58 -1.04 -29.39
CA MET A 45 26.84 -0.05 -30.44
C MET A 45 26.75 1.39 -29.93
N GLY A 46 26.53 1.60 -28.62
CA GLY A 46 26.42 2.90 -27.97
C GLY A 46 25.07 3.60 -28.14
N ARG A 47 24.03 2.92 -28.65
CA ARG A 47 22.69 3.50 -28.78
C ARG A 47 21.97 3.43 -27.43
N ILE A 48 21.60 4.59 -26.91
CA ILE A 48 20.97 4.74 -25.58
C ILE A 48 19.46 4.86 -25.70
N CYS A 49 18.68 4.14 -24.89
CA CYS A 49 17.22 4.30 -24.76
C CYS A 49 16.82 4.40 -23.29
N ASN A 50 15.75 5.13 -22.98
CA ASN A 50 15.17 5.09 -21.65
C ASN A 50 14.40 3.78 -21.42
N LEU A 51 14.38 3.32 -20.18
CA LEU A 51 13.67 2.16 -19.69
C LEU A 51 12.44 2.59 -18.88
N LEU A 52 11.32 1.94 -19.13
CA LEU A 52 10.10 2.07 -18.34
C LEU A 52 9.64 0.67 -17.96
N ASP A 53 9.66 0.37 -16.66
CA ASP A 53 9.20 -0.92 -16.12
C ASP A 53 7.77 -0.78 -15.61
N VAL A 54 6.82 -1.30 -16.37
CA VAL A 54 5.39 -1.22 -16.07
C VAL A 54 4.97 -2.48 -15.34
N HIS A 55 4.49 -2.33 -14.12
CA HIS A 55 3.97 -3.43 -13.32
C HIS A 55 2.44 -3.38 -13.27
N ASP A 56 1.78 -4.54 -13.25
CA ASP A 56 0.32 -4.63 -13.02
C ASP A 56 -0.09 -4.09 -11.64
N TYR A 57 0.90 -4.02 -10.75
CA TYR A 57 0.75 -3.53 -9.39
C TYR A 57 1.69 -2.36 -9.14
N VAL A 58 1.09 -1.17 -9.07
CA VAL A 58 1.73 0.04 -8.54
C VAL A 58 1.14 0.25 -7.15
N PRO A 59 1.92 0.13 -6.06
CA PRO A 59 1.45 0.53 -4.74
C PRO A 59 0.87 1.95 -4.81
N GLU A 60 -0.26 2.21 -4.13
CA GLU A 60 -0.87 3.55 -4.09
C GLU A 60 0.06 4.64 -3.53
N ASN A 61 1.22 4.27 -2.99
CA ASN A 61 2.23 5.15 -2.45
C ASN A 61 3.52 5.00 -3.28
N LEU A 62 3.71 5.88 -4.27
CA LEU A 62 4.83 5.82 -5.22
C LEU A 62 6.06 6.61 -4.79
N ASP A 63 6.02 7.35 -3.68
CA ASP A 63 7.16 8.15 -3.23
C ASP A 63 7.63 7.69 -1.86
N SER A 64 8.79 7.02 -1.83
CA SER A 64 9.78 6.98 -0.74
C SER A 64 9.29 7.41 0.65
N VAL A 65 8.38 6.66 1.26
CA VAL A 65 7.99 6.80 2.67
C VAL A 65 8.88 5.95 3.56
N ALA A 66 10.19 5.92 3.32
CA ALA A 66 11.15 5.28 4.22
C ALA A 66 11.04 5.84 5.65
N GLU A 67 10.59 7.10 5.82
CA GLU A 67 10.27 7.69 7.12
C GLU A 67 9.00 7.13 7.80
N PHE A 68 8.07 6.54 7.04
CA PHE A 68 6.85 5.93 7.58
C PHE A 68 6.88 4.40 7.53
N GLU A 69 7.92 3.80 6.95
CA GLU A 69 8.14 2.37 7.04
C GLU A 69 8.47 2.05 8.50
N ALA A 70 7.63 1.21 9.11
CA ALA A 70 7.88 0.78 10.48
C ALA A 70 9.28 0.15 10.53
N PRO A 71 10.15 0.54 11.48
CA PRO A 71 11.50 0.02 11.54
C PRO A 71 11.43 -1.51 11.62
N ALA A 72 12.30 -2.17 10.85
CA ALA A 72 12.39 -3.61 10.89
C ALA A 72 12.59 -4.06 12.34
N SER A 73 11.90 -5.15 12.69
CA SER A 73 12.08 -5.83 13.96
C SER A 73 13.58 -6.04 14.22
N PRO A 74 14.13 -5.62 15.38
CA PRO A 74 15.54 -5.79 15.65
C PRO A 74 15.91 -7.27 15.65
N THR A 75 17.07 -7.61 15.10
CA THR A 75 17.52 -9.01 14.93
C THR A 75 17.67 -9.78 16.23
N SER A 76 17.90 -9.10 17.36
CA SER A 76 18.01 -9.73 18.69
C SER A 76 17.73 -8.80 19.89
N SER A 77 17.35 -7.55 19.66
CA SER A 77 17.17 -6.54 20.73
C SER A 77 15.82 -6.60 21.45
N TYR A 78 15.01 -7.64 21.22
CA TYR A 78 13.79 -7.83 22.00
C TYR A 78 14.16 -8.13 23.44
N SER A 79 13.84 -7.21 24.34
CA SER A 79 14.00 -7.38 25.78
C SER A 79 12.64 -7.66 26.42
N GLN A 80 12.66 -8.31 27.59
CA GLN A 80 11.48 -8.47 28.45
C GLN A 80 11.52 -7.50 29.63
N ALA A 81 12.24 -6.38 29.49
CA ALA A 81 12.27 -5.36 30.53
C ALA A 81 10.87 -4.74 30.69
N PHE A 82 10.38 -4.66 31.92
CA PHE A 82 9.13 -3.96 32.20
C PHE A 82 9.32 -2.44 31.96
N PRO A 83 8.30 -1.74 31.43
CA PRO A 83 8.33 -0.28 31.32
C PRO A 83 8.54 0.38 32.69
N THR A 84 9.20 1.54 32.72
CA THR A 84 9.44 2.29 33.98
C THR A 84 8.29 3.24 34.30
N GLU A 85 8.27 3.82 35.51
CA GLU A 85 7.24 4.81 35.89
C GLU A 85 7.19 6.01 34.94
N GLU A 86 8.34 6.45 34.42
CA GLU A 86 8.43 7.53 33.43
C GLU A 86 7.74 7.17 32.10
N ASP A 87 7.73 5.89 31.72
CA ASP A 87 7.03 5.44 30.51
C ASP A 87 5.51 5.48 30.69
N PHE A 88 5.01 5.16 31.88
CA PHE A 88 3.58 5.25 32.22
C PHE A 88 3.11 6.70 32.41
N ALA A 89 4.01 7.63 32.68
CA ALA A 89 3.69 9.05 32.82
C ALA A 89 3.44 9.75 31.46
N LYS A 90 3.80 9.12 30.34
CA LYS A 90 3.57 9.67 28.99
C LYS A 90 2.10 9.49 28.60
N GLU A 91 1.51 10.52 28.00
CA GLU A 91 0.14 10.44 27.49
C GLU A 91 0.08 9.45 26.31
N PRO A 92 -0.91 8.52 26.28
CA PRO A 92 -1.03 7.58 25.18
C PRO A 92 -1.42 8.30 23.89
N ALA A 93 -0.93 7.78 22.76
CA ALA A 93 -1.33 8.29 21.45
C ALA A 93 -2.85 8.15 21.26
N VAL A 94 -3.46 9.18 20.68
CA VAL A 94 -4.89 9.18 20.36
C VAL A 94 -5.17 8.14 19.28
N VAL A 95 -6.24 7.37 19.47
CA VAL A 95 -6.68 6.37 18.49
C VAL A 95 -7.12 7.08 17.19
N PRO A 96 -6.53 6.75 16.03
CA PRO A 96 -6.97 7.29 14.75
C PRO A 96 -8.43 6.95 14.47
N SER A 97 -9.22 7.94 14.05
CA SER A 97 -10.66 7.77 13.80
C SER A 97 -10.97 6.73 12.71
N GLN A 98 -10.03 6.51 11.78
CA GLN A 98 -10.16 5.51 10.72
C GLN A 98 -10.29 4.08 11.27
N LEU A 99 -9.76 3.79 12.46
CA LEU A 99 -9.85 2.44 13.07
C LEU A 99 -11.26 2.09 13.56
N HIS A 100 -12.18 3.05 13.58
CA HIS A 100 -13.60 2.77 13.81
C HIS A 100 -14.33 2.25 12.56
N LEU A 101 -13.71 2.35 11.38
CA LEU A 101 -14.26 1.79 10.14
C LEU A 101 -14.06 0.27 10.15
N THR A 102 -15.14 -0.48 10.31
CA THR A 102 -15.09 -1.94 10.26
C THR A 102 -15.32 -2.44 8.84
N VAL A 103 -14.53 -3.41 8.40
CA VAL A 103 -14.66 -4.02 7.05
C VAL A 103 -15.94 -4.87 6.93
N LEU A 104 -16.49 -5.32 8.05
CA LEU A 104 -17.62 -6.27 8.13
C LEU A 104 -18.92 -5.64 8.66
N GLY A 105 -18.93 -4.34 8.99
CA GLY A 105 -20.02 -3.71 9.75
C GLY A 105 -20.84 -2.64 9.01
N THR A 106 -20.74 -2.54 7.69
CA THR A 106 -21.67 -1.71 6.92
C THR A 106 -22.97 -2.49 6.72
N ASP A 107 -24.06 -1.95 7.27
CA ASP A 107 -25.44 -2.40 7.06
C ASP A 107 -25.79 -2.15 5.59
N ASP A 108 -25.28 -3.00 4.70
CA ASP A 108 -25.59 -2.99 3.27
C ASP A 108 -27.03 -3.49 3.10
N GLN A 109 -27.97 -2.55 3.09
CA GLN A 109 -29.33 -2.77 2.56
C GLN A 109 -29.33 -3.15 1.07
N ASP A 110 -28.18 -3.12 0.40
CA ASP A 110 -28.01 -3.53 -0.99
C ASP A 110 -26.88 -4.56 -1.09
N GLY A 111 -27.26 -5.80 -1.39
CA GLY A 111 -26.34 -6.93 -1.41
C GLY A 111 -25.13 -6.72 -2.32
N ALA A 112 -23.95 -6.96 -1.75
CA ALA A 112 -22.69 -7.24 -2.45
C ALA A 112 -21.87 -6.06 -2.99
N SER A 113 -21.67 -5.00 -2.20
CA SER A 113 -20.51 -4.12 -2.41
C SER A 113 -19.71 -3.92 -1.13
N SER A 114 -18.89 -4.90 -0.74
CA SER A 114 -17.78 -4.62 0.17
C SER A 114 -16.84 -3.65 -0.53
N SER A 115 -16.99 -2.35 -0.24
CA SER A 115 -16.11 -1.31 -0.77
C SER A 115 -14.67 -1.65 -0.41
N LYS A 116 -13.72 -1.39 -1.33
CA LYS A 116 -12.29 -1.62 -1.11
C LYS A 116 -11.88 -1.07 0.27
N PRO A 117 -11.35 -1.89 1.18
CA PRO A 117 -11.02 -1.44 2.52
C PRO A 117 -9.90 -0.39 2.47
N GLN A 118 -9.99 0.61 3.35
CA GLN A 118 -8.92 1.61 3.48
C GLN A 118 -7.63 0.93 3.94
N HIS A 119 -6.48 1.34 3.41
CA HIS A 119 -5.21 0.73 3.77
C HIS A 119 -4.90 0.83 5.27
N VAL A 120 -5.38 1.88 5.94
CA VAL A 120 -5.19 2.14 7.38
C VAL A 120 -5.85 1.09 8.28
N VAL A 121 -6.93 0.45 7.83
CA VAL A 121 -7.62 -0.57 8.64
C VAL A 121 -7.06 -1.98 8.45
N LEU A 122 -6.18 -2.17 7.46
CA LEU A 122 -5.52 -3.44 7.23
C LEU A 122 -4.56 -3.73 8.37
N ASN A 123 -4.35 -5.00 8.64
CA ASN A 123 -3.49 -5.50 9.71
C ASN A 123 -3.97 -5.23 11.14
N HIS A 124 -5.12 -4.57 11.33
CA HIS A 124 -5.73 -4.37 12.64
C HIS A 124 -6.66 -5.53 13.01
N LEU A 125 -6.61 -5.94 14.28
CA LEU A 125 -7.48 -6.97 14.84
C LEU A 125 -8.79 -6.34 15.34
N PHE A 126 -9.90 -6.85 14.83
CA PHE A 126 -11.25 -6.50 15.28
C PHE A 126 -11.82 -7.64 16.10
N ILE A 127 -12.58 -7.30 17.14
CA ILE A 127 -13.27 -8.27 17.99
C ILE A 127 -14.74 -7.91 18.00
N GLU A 128 -15.60 -8.88 17.74
CA GLU A 128 -17.04 -8.68 17.88
C GLU A 128 -17.38 -8.43 19.35
N LYS A 129 -18.05 -7.32 19.64
CA LYS A 129 -18.54 -7.03 20.99
C LYS A 129 -19.80 -7.86 21.25
N GLY A 130 -19.59 -9.10 21.68
CA GLY A 130 -20.65 -10.00 22.11
C GLY A 130 -21.44 -9.47 23.31
N TRP A 131 -22.71 -9.85 23.40
CA TRP A 131 -23.45 -9.77 24.67
C TRP A 131 -22.91 -10.81 25.66
N ALA A 132 -23.02 -10.53 26.96
CA ALA A 132 -22.38 -11.25 28.07
C ALA A 132 -22.70 -12.76 28.20
N SER A 133 -23.45 -13.34 27.27
CA SER A 133 -23.86 -14.75 27.25
C SER A 133 -23.28 -15.56 26.09
N GLN A 134 -22.45 -14.98 25.22
CA GLN A 134 -21.81 -15.72 24.13
C GLN A 134 -20.66 -16.60 24.65
N SER A 135 -20.71 -17.90 24.33
CA SER A 135 -19.66 -18.87 24.61
C SER A 135 -18.53 -18.86 23.57
N VAL A 136 -18.60 -17.95 22.59
CA VAL A 136 -17.69 -17.86 21.44
C VAL A 136 -17.28 -16.40 21.26
N VAL A 137 -16.01 -16.18 20.93
CA VAL A 137 -15.47 -14.89 20.50
C VAL A 137 -15.16 -14.96 19.01
N ALA A 138 -15.64 -13.98 18.26
CA ALA A 138 -15.28 -13.77 16.86
C ALA A 138 -14.16 -12.74 16.74
N LEU A 139 -13.08 -13.11 16.07
CA LEU A 139 -11.92 -12.27 15.77
C LEU A 139 -11.86 -12.04 14.26
N GLY A 140 -11.82 -10.78 13.83
CA GLY A 140 -11.72 -10.38 12.43
C GLY A 140 -10.38 -9.72 12.14
N TYR A 141 -9.77 -10.04 11.01
CA TYR A 141 -8.52 -9.43 10.55
C TYR A 141 -8.51 -9.34 9.03
N THR A 142 -8.11 -8.19 8.48
CA THR A 142 -8.02 -8.00 7.02
C THR A 142 -6.58 -7.76 6.60
N HIS A 143 -6.11 -8.53 5.62
CA HIS A 143 -4.79 -8.38 5.02
C HIS A 143 -4.88 -8.27 3.51
N ARG A 144 -3.87 -7.67 2.90
CA ARG A 144 -3.77 -7.55 1.45
C ARG A 144 -2.85 -8.64 0.90
N PHE A 145 -3.36 -9.45 -0.03
CA PHE A 145 -2.58 -10.40 -0.81
C PHE A 145 -2.51 -9.89 -2.26
N GLU A 146 -1.34 -9.42 -2.67
CA GLU A 146 -1.14 -8.72 -3.95
C GLU A 146 -2.16 -7.56 -4.15
N SER A 147 -3.00 -7.66 -5.18
CA SER A 147 -4.05 -6.69 -5.52
C SER A 147 -5.41 -7.00 -4.85
N LYS A 148 -5.49 -8.04 -4.01
CA LYS A 148 -6.72 -8.51 -3.37
C LYS A 148 -6.69 -8.30 -1.86
N TYR A 149 -7.88 -8.16 -1.27
CA TYR A 149 -8.08 -8.02 0.16
C TYR A 149 -8.76 -9.26 0.69
N VAL A 150 -8.24 -9.81 1.77
CA VAL A 150 -8.74 -11.03 2.41
C VAL A 150 -9.07 -10.70 3.85
N THR A 151 -10.34 -10.86 4.21
CA THR A 151 -10.80 -10.76 5.60
C THR A 151 -10.98 -12.16 6.16
N VAL A 152 -10.25 -12.47 7.23
CA VAL A 152 -10.34 -13.73 7.97
C VAL A 152 -11.16 -13.49 9.22
N VAL A 153 -12.15 -14.36 9.47
CA VAL A 153 -12.92 -14.38 10.71
C VAL A 153 -12.67 -15.71 11.42
N LEU A 154 -12.13 -15.64 12.63
CA LEU A 154 -11.89 -16.79 13.50
C LEU A 154 -12.90 -16.81 14.64
N TYR A 155 -13.67 -17.89 14.73
CA TYR A 155 -14.56 -18.16 15.86
C TYR A 155 -13.85 -19.08 16.85
N LYS A 156 -13.64 -18.60 18.08
CA LYS A 156 -12.98 -19.36 19.15
C LYS A 156 -13.91 -19.52 20.35
N PRO A 157 -14.19 -20.76 20.80
CA PRO A 157 -14.97 -20.96 22.01
C PRO A 157 -14.18 -20.51 23.25
N LEU A 158 -14.86 -19.82 24.15
CA LEU A 158 -14.36 -19.51 25.48
C LEU A 158 -14.56 -20.73 26.36
N LYS A 159 -13.46 -21.35 26.79
CA LYS A 159 -13.51 -22.36 27.85
C LYS A 159 -13.87 -21.64 29.14
N ARG A 160 -14.98 -22.05 29.75
CA ARG A 160 -15.42 -21.59 31.06
C ARG A 160 -14.63 -22.27 32.17
#